data_AF-E6PJ81-F1
#
_entry.id   AF-E6PJ81-F1
#
_cell.length_a   1.000
_cell.length_b   1.000
_cell.length_c   1.000
_cell.angle_alpha   90.00
_cell.angle_beta   90.00
_cell.angle_gamma   90.00
#
_symmetry.space_group_name_H-M   'P 1'
#
loop_
_entity.id
_entity.type
_entity.pdbx_description
1 polymer ?
#
loop_
_entity_poly.entity_id
_entity_poly.type
_entity_poly.pdbx_seq_one_letter_code
_entity_poly.pdbx_strand_id
1 'polypeptide(L)'
;MKANLERRIHSMNMQDKIFRVLVPMEDEVEFKDGKRKVTPKKVFPGYVLVEMVMDDRSWYVVRNTQGVTGFVGSTGPGEKPVPLQDKEVKTILKQMGIEAPKLKIDFNKGDRVKVTSGPFFDFTGVVDEITPEKERLRALISIFGRETPVELEFFQVEKV
;
A
#
# COMPACT_ATOMS: atom_id res chain seq x y z
N MET A 1 -2.28 -20.28 2.88
CA MET A 1 -2.41 -19.87 1.46
C MET A 1 -1.53 -18.66 1.14
N LYS A 2 -1.84 -17.44 1.62
CA LYS A 2 -1.03 -16.21 1.37
C LYS A 2 0.48 -16.41 1.57
N ALA A 3 0.90 -16.88 2.74
CA ALA A 3 2.31 -17.09 3.06
C ALA A 3 3.01 -18.12 2.14
N ASN A 4 2.28 -19.12 1.64
CA ASN A 4 2.86 -20.10 0.70
C ASN A 4 3.09 -19.46 -0.67
N LEU A 5 2.14 -18.63 -1.12
CA LEU A 5 2.26 -17.90 -2.38
C LEU A 5 3.39 -16.88 -2.32
N GLU A 6 3.49 -16.11 -1.23
CA GLU A 6 4.58 -15.16 -1.02
C GLU A 6 5.95 -15.85 -1.03
N ARG A 7 6.13 -16.95 -0.31
CA ARG A 7 7.38 -17.73 -0.36
C ARG A 7 7.66 -18.24 -1.77
N ARG A 8 6.65 -18.69 -2.50
CA ARG A 8 6.81 -19.20 -3.87
C ARG A 8 7.28 -18.11 -4.82
N ILE A 9 6.66 -16.93 -4.76
CA ILE A 9 7.04 -15.74 -5.53
C ILE A 9 8.52 -15.40 -5.30
N HIS A 10 8.96 -15.37 -4.04
CA HIS A 10 10.36 -15.09 -3.69
C HIS A 10 11.30 -16.18 -4.19
N SER A 11 10.94 -17.46 -4.00
CA SER A 11 11.80 -18.58 -4.42
C SER A 11 11.99 -18.68 -5.93
N MET A 12 11.05 -18.14 -6.72
CA MET A 12 11.08 -18.19 -8.18
C MET A 12 11.45 -16.83 -8.80
N ASN A 13 11.87 -15.84 -8.01
CA ASN A 13 12.19 -14.48 -8.45
C ASN A 13 11.10 -13.83 -9.30
N MET A 14 9.84 -13.89 -8.85
CA MET A 14 8.67 -13.40 -9.58
C MET A 14 8.12 -12.07 -9.03
N GLN A 15 8.88 -11.37 -8.20
CA GLN A 15 8.49 -10.08 -7.60
C GLN A 15 8.34 -8.96 -8.64
N ASP A 16 8.95 -9.11 -9.81
CA ASP A 16 8.82 -8.22 -10.97
C ASP A 16 7.45 -8.35 -11.68
N LYS A 17 6.73 -9.45 -11.42
CA LYS A 17 5.49 -9.80 -12.12
C LYS A 17 4.31 -9.94 -11.19
N ILE A 18 4.52 -10.36 -9.94
CA ILE A 18 3.47 -10.52 -8.94
C ILE A 18 3.74 -9.48 -7.84
N PHE A 19 2.98 -8.39 -7.89
CA PHE A 19 3.22 -7.19 -7.10
C PHE A 19 2.60 -7.29 -5.71
N ARG A 20 1.37 -7.81 -5.62
CA ARG A 20 0.62 -7.81 -4.37
C ARG A 20 -0.29 -9.02 -4.25
N VAL A 21 -0.36 -9.57 -3.03
CA VAL A 21 -1.27 -10.67 -2.66
C VAL A 21 -2.09 -10.22 -1.45
N LEU A 22 -3.41 -10.12 -1.63
CA LEU A 22 -4.34 -9.66 -0.60
C LEU A 22 -5.34 -10.75 -0.24
N VAL A 23 -5.59 -10.91 1.05
CA VAL A 23 -6.72 -11.71 1.54
C VAL A 23 -7.84 -10.73 1.89
N PRO A 24 -9.01 -10.81 1.25
CA PRO A 24 -10.12 -9.88 1.50
C PRO A 24 -10.64 -10.03 2.94
N MET A 25 -10.41 -9.00 3.75
CA MET A 25 -10.82 -8.90 5.15
C MET A 25 -11.44 -7.52 5.40
N GLU A 26 -12.50 -7.46 6.19
CA GLU A 26 -13.18 -6.24 6.64
C GLU A 26 -13.02 -6.11 8.15
N ASP A 27 -12.90 -4.87 8.62
CA ASP A 27 -12.78 -4.56 10.04
C ASP A 27 -14.15 -4.65 10.72
N GLU A 28 -14.35 -5.67 11.54
CA GLU A 28 -15.54 -5.81 12.38
C GLU A 28 -15.28 -5.17 13.75
N VAL A 29 -16.13 -4.21 14.14
CA VAL A 29 -16.05 -3.57 15.45
C VAL A 29 -16.87 -4.37 16.45
N GLU A 30 -16.20 -5.15 17.28
CA GLU A 30 -16.81 -5.84 18.42
C GLU A 30 -16.73 -4.98 19.68
N PHE A 31 -17.85 -4.83 20.38
CA PHE A 31 -17.88 -4.29 21.74
C PHE A 31 -17.83 -5.44 22.73
N LYS A 32 -16.68 -5.63 23.38
CA LYS A 32 -16.48 -6.64 24.41
C LYS A 32 -15.91 -5.96 25.65
N ASP A 33 -16.55 -6.17 26.81
CA ASP A 33 -16.14 -5.57 28.10
C ASP A 33 -16.05 -4.04 28.10
N GLY A 34 -16.98 -3.35 27.41
CA GLY A 34 -17.02 -1.89 27.33
C GLY A 34 -15.88 -1.26 26.53
N LYS A 35 -14.99 -2.07 25.93
CA LYS A 35 -13.92 -1.60 25.05
C LYS A 35 -14.24 -1.94 23.60
N ARG A 36 -14.03 -0.96 22.73
CA ARG A 36 -14.12 -1.12 21.27
C ARG A 36 -12.92 -1.95 20.80
N LYS A 37 -13.16 -3.14 20.24
CA LYS A 37 -12.14 -3.99 19.65
C LYS A 37 -12.40 -4.11 18.14
N VAL A 38 -11.43 -3.72 17.33
CA VAL A 38 -11.47 -3.91 15.88
C VAL A 38 -10.83 -5.27 15.59
N THR A 39 -11.60 -6.19 14.99
CA THR A 39 -11.13 -7.53 14.62
C THR A 39 -11.28 -7.71 13.10
N PRO A 40 -10.22 -8.12 12.39
CA PRO A 40 -10.32 -8.36 10.96
C PRO A 40 -11.10 -9.65 10.67
N LYS A 41 -12.14 -9.56 9.86
CA LYS A 41 -13.01 -10.67 9.45
C LYS A 41 -12.92 -10.93 7.96
N LYS A 42 -12.77 -12.19 7.56
CA LYS A 42 -12.65 -12.56 6.14
C LYS A 42 -14.00 -12.39 5.43
N VAL A 43 -14.03 -11.53 4.40
CA VAL A 43 -15.24 -11.26 3.59
C VAL A 43 -15.45 -12.38 2.57
N PHE A 44 -14.36 -12.91 2.00
CA PHE A 44 -14.40 -14.04 1.07
C PHE A 44 -13.49 -15.18 1.57
N PRO A 45 -13.99 -16.05 2.45
CA PRO A 45 -13.23 -17.22 2.92
C PRO A 45 -12.83 -18.11 1.73
N GLY A 46 -11.54 -18.40 1.60
CA GLY A 46 -11.00 -19.24 0.53
C GLY A 46 -10.54 -18.50 -0.73
N TYR A 47 -10.73 -17.17 -0.80
CA TYR A 47 -10.28 -16.35 -1.93
C TYR A 47 -9.07 -15.48 -1.56
N VAL A 48 -8.24 -15.21 -2.56
CA VAL A 48 -7.08 -14.32 -2.49
C VAL A 48 -7.06 -13.48 -3.77
N LEU A 49 -6.87 -12.19 -3.62
CA LEU A 49 -6.69 -11.25 -4.71
C LEU A 49 -5.20 -11.16 -5.02
N VAL A 50 -4.85 -11.24 -6.30
CA VAL A 50 -3.47 -11.17 -6.76
C VAL A 50 -3.36 -10.09 -7.81
N GLU A 51 -2.45 -9.15 -7.58
CA GLU A 51 -2.08 -8.11 -8.52
C GLU A 51 -0.81 -8.57 -9.25
N MET A 52 -0.95 -8.89 -10.53
CA MET A 52 0.16 -9.43 -11.31
C MET A 52 0.02 -9.13 -12.81
N VAL A 53 1.14 -9.13 -13.51
CA VAL A 53 1.17 -9.23 -14.97
C VAL A 53 0.76 -10.63 -15.39
N MET A 54 -0.26 -10.74 -16.25
CA MET A 54 -0.75 -12.04 -16.73
C MET A 54 0.15 -12.60 -17.83
N ASP A 55 1.03 -13.53 -17.47
CA ASP A 55 1.83 -14.31 -18.41
C ASP A 55 1.87 -15.80 -18.01
N ASP A 56 2.41 -16.66 -18.86
CA ASP A 56 2.38 -18.10 -18.62
C ASP A 56 3.20 -18.51 -17.38
N ARG A 57 4.22 -17.73 -17.02
CA ARG A 57 5.06 -18.00 -15.84
C ARG A 57 4.36 -17.57 -14.55
N SER A 58 3.80 -16.36 -14.49
CA SER A 58 3.05 -15.85 -13.33
C SER A 58 1.80 -16.68 -13.10
N TRP A 59 1.11 -17.06 -14.17
CA TRP A 59 -0.01 -17.99 -14.11
C TRP A 59 0.40 -19.35 -13.54
N TYR A 60 1.49 -19.94 -14.03
CA TYR A 60 1.98 -21.25 -13.55
C TYR A 60 2.37 -21.19 -12.07
N VAL A 61 3.07 -20.15 -11.64
CA VAL A 61 3.53 -19.97 -10.26
C VAL A 61 2.35 -19.91 -9.29
N VAL A 62 1.33 -19.10 -9.61
CA VAL A 62 0.14 -18.98 -8.76
C VAL A 62 -0.64 -20.28 -8.74
N ARG A 63 -0.92 -20.89 -9.91
CA ARG A 63 -1.73 -22.12 -10.00
C ARG A 63 -1.09 -23.32 -9.31
N ASN A 64 0.25 -23.44 -9.34
CA ASN A 64 0.97 -24.55 -8.72
C ASN A 64 1.39 -24.27 -7.27
N THR A 65 0.87 -23.21 -6.65
CA THR A 65 1.09 -22.94 -5.23
C THR A 65 0.13 -23.78 -4.37
N GLN A 66 0.66 -24.41 -3.32
CA GLN A 66 -0.14 -25.21 -2.40
C GLN A 66 -1.27 -24.41 -1.75
N GLY A 67 -2.50 -24.89 -1.90
CA GLY A 67 -3.72 -24.24 -1.41
C GLY A 67 -4.41 -23.32 -2.43
N VAL A 68 -3.89 -23.22 -3.66
CA VAL A 68 -4.57 -22.59 -4.80
C VAL A 68 -5.27 -23.68 -5.61
N THR A 69 -6.58 -23.58 -5.75
CA THR A 69 -7.39 -24.53 -6.55
C THR A 69 -7.52 -24.10 -8.00
N GLY A 70 -7.43 -22.79 -8.26
CA GLY A 70 -7.52 -22.23 -9.60
C GLY A 70 -7.76 -20.73 -9.56
N PHE A 71 -7.93 -20.14 -10.74
CA PHE A 71 -8.39 -18.77 -10.88
C PHE A 71 -9.90 -18.75 -11.13
N VAL A 72 -10.57 -17.75 -10.57
CA VAL A 72 -11.98 -17.50 -10.83
C VAL A 72 -12.15 -17.02 -12.27
N GLY A 73 -13.11 -17.57 -13.01
CA GLY A 73 -13.40 -17.18 -14.39
C GLY A 73 -12.57 -17.89 -15.46
N SER A 74 -11.67 -18.81 -15.10
CA SER A 74 -11.06 -19.74 -16.05
C SER A 74 -12.01 -20.92 -16.27
N THR A 75 -12.67 -20.98 -17.43
CA THR A 75 -13.69 -22.00 -17.76
C THR A 75 -13.08 -23.24 -18.45
N GLY A 76 -11.74 -23.35 -18.50
CA GLY A 76 -11.04 -24.52 -19.03
C GLY A 76 -9.56 -24.61 -18.66
N PRO A 77 -8.91 -25.77 -18.90
CA PRO A 77 -7.47 -25.94 -18.71
C PRO A 77 -6.70 -25.02 -19.68
N GLY A 78 -5.91 -24.09 -19.14
CA GLY A 78 -5.10 -23.16 -19.93
C GLY A 78 -5.80 -21.86 -20.31
N GLU A 79 -7.05 -21.66 -19.88
CA GLU A 79 -7.76 -20.41 -20.14
C GLU A 79 -7.30 -19.32 -19.15
N LYS A 80 -6.85 -18.20 -19.70
CA LYS A 80 -6.37 -17.06 -18.91
C LYS A 80 -7.54 -16.47 -18.13
N PRO A 81 -7.36 -16.19 -16.83
CA PRO A 81 -8.45 -15.67 -16.01
C PRO A 81 -8.81 -14.24 -16.41
N VAL A 82 -10.06 -13.89 -16.16
CA VAL A 82 -10.56 -12.55 -16.41
C VAL A 82 -10.07 -11.62 -15.30
N PRO A 83 -9.38 -10.50 -15.62
CA PRO A 83 -8.99 -9.54 -14.61
C PRO A 83 -10.22 -8.86 -14.00
N LEU A 84 -10.16 -8.57 -12.71
CA LEU A 84 -11.19 -7.76 -12.04
C LEU A 84 -11.20 -6.35 -12.64
N GLN A 85 -12.39 -5.76 -12.75
CA GLN A 85 -12.49 -4.38 -13.21
C GLN A 85 -11.98 -3.42 -12.12
N ASP A 86 -11.36 -2.32 -12.51
CA ASP A 86 -10.84 -1.30 -11.59
C ASP A 86 -11.88 -0.82 -10.57
N LYS A 87 -13.16 -0.75 -10.98
CA LYS A 87 -14.27 -0.36 -10.11
C LYS A 87 -14.53 -1.39 -9.01
N GLU A 88 -14.44 -2.67 -9.33
CA GLU A 88 -14.62 -3.78 -8.38
C GLU A 88 -13.44 -3.83 -7.41
N VAL A 89 -12.21 -3.72 -7.94
CA VAL A 89 -10.98 -3.67 -7.12
C VAL A 89 -11.02 -2.49 -6.14
N LYS A 90 -11.38 -1.29 -6.60
CA LYS A 90 -11.52 -0.11 -5.74
C LYS A 90 -12.56 -0.30 -4.65
N THR A 91 -13.68 -0.95 -4.97
CA THR A 91 -14.74 -1.23 -3.99
C THR A 91 -14.24 -2.19 -2.91
N ILE A 92 -13.59 -3.28 -3.31
CA ILE A 92 -13.04 -4.27 -2.39
C ILE A 92 -11.95 -3.66 -1.51
N LEU A 93 -11.01 -2.92 -2.11
CA LEU A 93 -9.94 -2.23 -1.37
C LEU A 93 -10.51 -1.24 -0.35
N LYS A 94 -11.52 -0.45 -0.73
CA LYS A 94 -12.20 0.47 0.18
C LYS A 94 -12.88 -0.25 1.36
N GLN A 95 -13.54 -1.39 1.10
CA GLN A 95 -14.16 -2.22 2.14
C GLN A 95 -13.13 -2.83 3.10
N MET A 96 -11.94 -3.14 2.60
CA MET A 96 -10.86 -3.69 3.44
C MET A 96 -10.18 -2.64 4.32
N GLY A 97 -10.58 -1.36 4.26
CA GLY A 97 -9.82 -0.27 4.87
C GLY A 97 -8.43 -0.06 4.24
N ILE A 98 -8.10 -0.85 3.21
CA ILE A 98 -6.92 -0.70 2.37
C ILE A 98 -7.30 0.30 1.30
N GLU A 99 -7.40 1.58 1.67
CA GLU A 99 -6.96 2.57 0.69
C GLU A 99 -5.59 2.09 0.23
N ALA A 100 -5.40 1.86 -1.09
CA ALA A 100 -4.04 1.78 -1.64
C ALA A 100 -3.27 2.91 -0.95
N PRO A 101 -2.09 2.66 -0.35
CA PRO A 101 -1.40 3.67 0.43
C PRO A 101 -1.04 4.79 -0.54
N LYS A 102 -1.99 5.70 -0.79
CA LYS A 102 -1.71 7.10 -0.86
C LYS A 102 -1.09 7.31 0.49
N LEU A 103 0.24 7.44 0.49
CA LEU A 103 0.93 8.21 1.50
C LEU A 103 -0.04 9.33 1.85
N LYS A 104 -0.71 9.26 3.01
CA LYS A 104 -1.51 10.37 3.49
C LYS A 104 -0.45 11.40 3.80
N ILE A 105 -0.13 12.20 2.79
CA ILE A 105 0.71 13.37 2.91
C ILE A 105 -0.17 14.30 3.74
N ASP A 106 -0.13 14.14 5.07
CA ASP A 106 -0.83 14.99 6.03
C ASP A 106 -0.08 16.34 6.21
N PHE A 107 0.56 16.79 5.13
CA PHE A 107 1.20 18.09 5.02
C PHE A 107 0.34 18.98 4.15
N ASN A 108 0.05 20.17 4.64
CA ASN A 108 -0.57 21.26 3.91
C ASN A 108 0.41 22.43 3.81
N LYS A 109 0.23 23.28 2.78
CA LYS A 109 0.95 24.56 2.72
C LYS A 109 0.66 25.36 4.00
N GLY A 110 1.71 25.81 4.66
CA GLY A 110 1.64 26.52 5.94
C GLY A 110 1.81 25.64 7.19
N ASP A 111 1.88 24.31 7.06
CA ASP A 111 2.16 23.44 8.20
C ASP A 111 3.59 23.63 8.71
N ARG A 112 3.77 23.58 10.04
CA ARG A 112 5.09 23.57 10.67
C ARG A 112 5.65 22.17 10.65
N VAL A 113 6.88 22.04 10.20
CA VAL A 113 7.59 20.77 10.09
C VAL A 113 8.96 20.85 10.73
N LYS A 114 9.39 19.75 11.31
CA LYS A 114 10.72 19.53 11.86
C LYS A 114 11.45 18.52 10.99
N VAL A 115 12.70 18.80 10.66
CA VAL A 115 13.52 17.90 9.85
C VAL A 115 14.12 16.81 10.74
N THR A 116 13.90 15.55 10.38
CA THR A 116 14.33 14.36 11.13
C THR A 116 15.47 13.60 10.47
N SER A 117 15.94 14.02 9.29
CA SER A 117 17.14 13.45 8.66
C SER A 117 17.80 14.42 7.67
N GLY A 118 19.06 14.13 7.32
CA GLY A 118 19.85 14.94 6.38
C GLY A 118 20.60 16.11 7.04
N PRO A 119 21.21 16.99 6.23
CA PRO A 119 22.09 18.06 6.73
C PRO A 119 21.34 19.15 7.52
N PHE A 120 20.02 19.16 7.44
CA PHE A 120 19.15 20.11 8.16
C PHE A 120 18.43 19.45 9.34
N PHE A 121 18.93 18.31 9.83
CA PHE A 121 18.39 17.62 11.01
C PHE A 121 18.17 18.59 12.19
N ASP A 122 17.04 18.43 12.88
CA ASP A 122 16.62 19.20 14.05
C ASP A 122 16.17 20.65 13.77
N PHE A 123 16.30 21.15 12.54
CA PHE A 123 15.75 22.45 12.17
C PHE A 123 14.23 22.40 11.99
N THR A 124 13.58 23.55 12.21
CA THR A 124 12.14 23.73 12.01
C THR A 124 11.88 24.68 10.86
N GLY A 125 10.77 24.46 10.17
CA GLY A 125 10.36 25.27 9.03
C GLY A 125 8.87 25.20 8.76
N VAL A 126 8.47 25.87 7.69
CA VAL A 126 7.08 25.92 7.22
C VAL A 126 7.01 25.37 5.80
N VAL A 127 6.02 24.53 5.51
CA VAL A 127 5.79 24.00 4.16
C VAL A 127 5.30 25.11 3.24
N ASP A 128 6.02 25.38 2.16
CA ASP A 128 5.64 26.38 1.16
C ASP A 128 4.97 25.74 -0.07
N GLU A 129 5.47 24.59 -0.52
CA GLU A 129 4.93 23.90 -1.69
C GLU A 129 5.07 22.38 -1.54
N ILE A 130 4.11 21.62 -2.07
CA ILE A 130 4.09 20.17 -1.98
C ILE A 130 3.99 19.62 -3.39
N THR A 131 4.84 18.64 -3.73
CA THR A 131 4.82 17.93 -5.00
C THR A 131 4.52 16.45 -4.77
N PRO A 132 3.23 16.06 -4.68
CA PRO A 132 2.84 14.68 -4.38
C PRO A 132 3.35 13.68 -5.41
N GLU A 133 3.48 14.09 -6.68
CA GLU A 133 3.93 13.23 -7.78
C GLU A 133 5.40 12.78 -7.66
N LYS A 134 6.23 13.55 -6.95
CA LYS A 134 7.67 13.30 -6.79
C LYS A 134 8.06 12.92 -5.37
N GLU A 135 7.09 12.77 -4.47
CA GLU A 135 7.32 12.50 -3.04
C GLU A 135 8.18 13.56 -2.31
N ARG A 136 8.08 14.82 -2.75
CA ARG A 136 8.88 15.94 -2.25
C ARG A 136 8.04 17.13 -1.82
N LEU A 137 8.59 17.94 -0.93
CA LEU A 137 8.06 19.23 -0.51
C LEU A 137 9.16 20.30 -0.47
N ARG A 138 8.77 21.55 -0.71
CA ARG A 138 9.60 22.73 -0.45
C ARG A 138 9.21 23.29 0.90
N ALA A 139 10.16 23.35 1.83
CA ALA A 139 9.99 23.95 3.14
C ALA A 139 10.90 25.17 3.30
N LEU A 140 10.39 26.21 3.97
CA LEU A 140 11.16 27.36 4.42
C LEU A 140 11.74 27.03 5.79
N ILE A 141 13.01 26.63 5.84
CA ILE A 141 13.70 26.30 7.08
C ILE A 141 14.23 27.59 7.72
N SER A 142 13.96 27.76 9.02
CA SER A 142 14.47 28.91 9.77
C SER A 142 15.87 28.60 10.30
N ILE A 143 16.88 29.24 9.70
CA ILE A 143 18.29 29.10 10.07
C ILE A 143 18.81 30.50 10.44
N PHE A 144 19.27 30.68 11.68
CA PHE A 144 19.77 31.97 12.20
C PHE A 144 18.79 33.15 12.02
N GLY A 145 17.49 32.90 12.15
CA GLY A 145 16.46 33.93 11.99
C GLY A 145 16.20 34.34 10.54
N ARG A 146 16.70 33.59 9.56
CA ARG A 146 16.41 33.75 8.13
C ARG A 146 15.70 32.52 7.59
N GLU A 147 14.68 32.73 6.77
CA GLU A 147 13.96 31.66 6.09
C GLU A 147 14.69 31.29 4.80
N THR A 148 15.10 30.03 4.69
CA THR A 148 15.79 29.50 3.50
C THR A 148 14.93 28.41 2.87
N PRO A 149 14.55 28.51 1.58
CA PRO A 149 13.79 27.47 0.89
C PRO A 149 14.68 26.25 0.62
N VAL A 150 14.24 25.08 1.06
CA VAL A 150 14.92 23.79 0.88
C VAL A 150 13.91 22.76 0.37
N GLU A 151 14.34 21.92 -0.57
CA GLU A 151 13.56 20.78 -1.06
C GLU A 151 13.89 19.54 -0.21
N LEU A 152 12.87 18.91 0.36
CA LEU A 152 12.97 17.77 1.27
C LEU A 152 11.99 16.66 0.85
N GLU A 153 12.33 15.43 1.16
CA GLU A 153 11.44 14.28 0.92
C GLU A 153 10.48 14.07 2.10
N PHE A 154 9.31 13.48 1.87
CA PHE A 154 8.28 13.33 2.90
C PHE A 154 8.75 12.53 4.14
N PHE A 155 9.69 11.60 3.97
CA PHE A 155 10.23 10.82 5.09
C PHE A 155 11.25 11.59 5.95
N GLN A 156 11.78 12.72 5.44
CA GLN A 156 12.81 13.50 6.12
C GLN A 156 12.25 14.53 7.08
N VAL A 157 10.93 14.68 7.12
CA VAL A 157 10.24 15.71 7.89
C VAL A 157 9.10 15.12 8.70
N GLU A 158 8.86 15.70 9.86
CA GLU A 158 7.79 15.35 10.78
C GLU A 158 6.99 16.60 11.13
N LYS A 159 5.66 16.48 11.17
CA LYS A 159 4.78 17.61 11.49
C LYS A 159 4.86 17.94 12.98
N VAL A 160 4.90 19.24 13.30
CA VAL A 160 4.91 19.77 14.67
C VAL A 160 3.55 20.31 15.07
#